data_AF-A0A6N7W5E6-F1
#
_entry.id   AF-A0A6N7W5E6-F1
#
_cell.length_a   1.000
_cell.length_b   1.000
_cell.length_c   1.000
_cell.angle_alpha   90.00
_cell.angle_beta   90.00
_cell.angle_gamma   90.00
#
_symmetry.space_group_name_H-M   'P 1'
#
loop_
_entity.id
_entity.type
_entity.pdbx_description
1 polymer ?
#
loop_
_entity_poly.entity_id
_entity_poly.type
_entity_poly.pdbx_seq_one_letter_code
_entity_poly.pdbx_strand_id
1 'polypeptide(L)'
;MSHKPAKPIQQQIQDLINVRKARLQKEIQEFEQKKRDAEYVYGLGGGTTGRCEKAIQIREDELEELEALSKSYGGPVTTTIKTTMYRYRCQCGSIVETRQPVSREYIDCPFCRGGISKVTQEKKEREIILPPKPNYYTMEEWRKAHE
;
A
#
# COMPACT_ATOMS: atom_id res chain seq x y z
N MET A 1 -8.34 31.23 12.13
CA MET A 1 -7.45 30.52 11.18
C MET A 1 -8.08 29.18 10.89
N SER A 2 -8.41 28.89 9.62
CA SER A 2 -9.08 27.64 9.25
C SER A 2 -8.08 26.49 9.29
N HIS A 3 -8.18 25.60 10.28
CA HIS A 3 -7.39 24.37 10.31
C HIS A 3 -7.88 23.48 9.17
N LYS A 4 -7.08 23.35 8.10
CA LYS A 4 -7.35 22.37 7.06
C LYS A 4 -7.30 20.97 7.70
N PRO A 5 -8.26 20.08 7.42
CA PRO A 5 -8.20 18.71 7.91
C PRO A 5 -6.91 18.08 7.39
N ALA A 6 -6.22 17.33 8.26
CA ALA A 6 -5.00 16.64 7.88
C ALA A 6 -5.30 15.70 6.71
N LYS A 7 -4.50 15.81 5.64
CA LYS A 7 -4.61 14.88 4.50
C LYS A 7 -4.47 13.44 5.00
N PRO A 8 -5.20 12.46 4.45
CA PRO A 8 -4.99 11.06 4.76
C PRO A 8 -3.52 10.68 4.52
N ILE A 9 -2.97 9.82 5.37
CA ILE A 9 -1.55 9.44 5.38
C ILE A 9 -1.08 8.98 3.98
N GLN A 10 -1.93 8.28 3.24
CA GLN A 10 -1.64 7.85 1.87
C GLN A 10 -1.42 9.00 0.89
N GLN A 11 -2.21 10.07 0.99
CA GLN A 11 -2.00 11.26 0.17
C GLN A 11 -0.71 11.97 0.55
N GLN A 12 -0.34 11.98 1.83
CA GLN A 12 0.93 12.56 2.27
C GLN A 12 2.13 11.77 1.73
N ILE A 13 2.06 10.42 1.76
CA ILE A 13 3.09 9.54 1.18
C ILE A 13 3.18 9.77 -0.33
N GLN A 14 2.05 9.85 -1.03
CA GLN A 14 2.04 10.10 -2.48
C GLN A 14 2.60 11.49 -2.83
N ASP A 15 2.27 12.52 -2.05
CA ASP A 15 2.81 13.86 -2.22
C ASP A 15 4.35 13.86 -2.06
N LEU A 16 4.88 13.13 -1.06
CA LEU A 16 6.33 13.00 -0.85
C LEU A 16 7.02 12.27 -2.01
N ILE A 17 6.42 11.18 -2.49
CA ILE A 17 6.93 10.43 -3.65
C ILE A 17 6.99 11.35 -4.88
N ASN A 18 5.92 12.12 -5.13
CA ASN A 18 5.85 13.03 -6.27
C ASN A 18 6.92 14.13 -6.19
N VAL A 19 7.15 14.69 -5.00
CA VAL A 19 8.22 15.68 -4.76
C VAL A 19 9.60 15.07 -5.04
N ARG A 20 9.86 13.84 -4.60
CA ARG A 20 11.14 13.16 -4.85
C ARG A 20 11.34 12.86 -6.34
N LYS A 21 10.33 12.34 -7.03
CA LYS A 21 10.36 12.10 -8.49
C LYS A 21 10.68 13.37 -9.27
N ALA A 22 10.01 14.49 -8.94
CA ALA A 22 10.26 15.77 -9.60
C ALA A 22 11.70 16.29 -9.37
N ARG A 23 12.29 16.03 -8.19
CA ARG A 23 13.69 16.37 -7.93
C ARG A 23 14.65 15.51 -8.76
N LEU A 24 14.43 14.20 -8.79
CA LEU A 24 15.27 13.28 -9.57
C LEU A 24 15.25 13.60 -11.07
N GLN A 25 14.09 13.94 -11.62
CA GLN A 25 13.97 14.38 -13.02
C GLN A 25 14.82 15.62 -13.32
N LYS A 26 14.85 16.60 -12.41
CA LYS A 26 15.73 17.78 -12.55
C LYS A 26 17.21 17.40 -12.47
N GLU A 27 17.58 16.54 -11.53
CA GLU A 27 18.96 16.07 -11.40
C GLU A 27 19.43 15.35 -12.67
N ILE A 28 18.58 14.50 -13.28
CA ILE A 28 18.88 13.84 -14.56
C ILE A 28 19.15 14.87 -15.65
N GLN A 29 18.27 15.87 -15.82
CA GLN A 29 18.47 16.94 -16.82
C GLN A 29 19.78 17.70 -16.61
N GLU A 30 20.15 17.98 -15.36
CA GLU A 30 21.44 18.61 -15.04
C GLU A 30 22.63 17.73 -15.41
N PHE A 31 22.57 16.43 -15.15
CA PHE A 31 23.64 15.50 -15.53
C PHE A 31 23.72 15.27 -17.04
N GLU A 32 22.59 15.27 -17.75
CA GLU A 32 22.57 15.24 -19.21
C GLU A 32 23.24 16.47 -19.81
N GLN A 33 22.96 17.67 -19.26
CA GLN A 33 23.62 18.89 -19.71
C GLN A 33 25.13 18.83 -19.43
N LYS A 34 25.53 18.43 -18.22
CA LYS A 34 26.96 18.25 -17.87
C LYS A 34 27.66 17.23 -18.76
N LYS A 35 26.95 16.15 -19.14
CA LYS A 35 27.46 15.16 -20.09
C LYS A 35 27.71 15.81 -21.45
N ARG A 36 26.73 16.53 -22.00
CA ARG A 36 26.88 17.25 -23.29
C ARG A 36 28.03 18.25 -23.26
N ASP A 37 28.14 19.03 -22.18
CA ASP A 37 29.21 20.01 -22.01
C ASP A 37 30.58 19.31 -21.94
N ALA A 38 30.66 18.17 -21.23
CA ALA A 38 31.88 17.37 -21.14
C ALA A 38 32.28 16.74 -22.48
N GLU A 39 31.31 16.24 -23.26
CA GLU A 39 31.53 15.72 -24.62
C GLU A 39 32.00 16.81 -25.57
N TYR A 40 31.46 18.03 -25.44
CA TYR A 40 31.87 19.18 -26.23
C TYR A 40 33.32 19.59 -25.95
N VAL A 41 33.74 19.61 -24.68
CA VAL A 41 35.09 20.05 -24.29
C VAL A 41 36.15 18.96 -24.49
N TYR A 42 35.83 17.71 -24.14
CA TYR A 42 36.82 16.63 -24.05
C TYR A 42 36.64 15.51 -25.09
N GLY A 43 35.60 15.58 -25.94
CA GLY A 43 35.25 14.53 -26.89
C GLY A 43 34.43 13.39 -26.26
N LEU A 44 33.94 12.50 -27.12
CA LEU A 44 33.11 11.35 -26.73
C LEU A 44 33.91 10.33 -25.89
N GLY A 45 33.30 9.84 -24.80
CA GLY A 45 33.85 8.75 -24.00
C GLY A 45 34.87 9.14 -22.93
N GLY A 46 34.96 10.42 -22.57
CA GLY A 46 35.83 10.89 -21.48
C GLY A 46 35.41 10.38 -20.09
N GLY A 47 36.35 10.37 -19.13
CA GLY A 47 36.05 9.93 -17.76
C GLY A 47 34.93 10.73 -17.06
N THR A 48 34.71 11.98 -17.46
CA THR A 48 33.63 12.84 -16.95
C THR A 48 32.26 12.42 -17.50
N THR A 49 32.19 12.00 -18.77
CA THR A 49 30.93 11.57 -19.40
C THR A 49 30.46 10.26 -18.77
N GLY A 50 31.36 9.29 -18.57
CA GLY A 50 31.04 8.03 -17.90
C GLY A 50 30.61 8.19 -16.43
N ARG A 51 31.10 9.23 -15.72
CA ARG A 51 30.60 9.57 -14.37
C ARG A 51 29.19 10.13 -14.41
N CYS A 52 28.88 10.97 -15.40
CA CYS A 52 27.53 11.53 -15.58
C CYS A 52 26.54 10.44 -15.97
N GLU A 53 26.92 9.51 -16.86
CA GLU A 53 26.09 8.37 -17.25
C GLU A 53 25.74 7.48 -16.05
N LYS A 54 26.72 7.11 -15.22
CA LYS A 54 26.46 6.38 -13.98
C LYS A 54 25.54 7.14 -13.03
N ALA A 55 25.72 8.46 -12.92
CA ALA A 55 24.88 9.29 -12.06
C ALA A 55 23.43 9.37 -12.57
N ILE A 56 23.21 9.41 -13.89
CA ILE A 56 21.89 9.35 -14.53
C ILE A 56 21.25 8.00 -14.25
N GLN A 57 21.96 6.90 -14.50
CA GLN A 57 21.43 5.56 -14.34
C GLN A 57 20.97 5.28 -12.90
N ILE A 58 21.76 5.67 -11.89
CA ILE A 58 21.37 5.55 -10.48
C ILE A 58 20.04 6.27 -10.18
N ARG A 59 19.78 7.41 -10.84
CA ARG A 59 18.57 8.22 -10.63
C ARG A 59 17.38 7.66 -11.41
N GLU A 60 17.63 7.06 -12.57
CA GLU A 60 16.62 6.30 -13.32
C GLU A 60 16.19 5.05 -12.53
N ASP A 61 17.13 4.32 -11.95
CA ASP A 61 16.86 3.18 -11.06
C ASP A 61 16.02 3.64 -9.83
N GLU A 62 16.39 4.76 -9.19
CA GLU A 62 15.61 5.31 -8.07
C GLU A 62 14.20 5.77 -8.50
N LEU A 63 14.03 6.29 -9.72
CA LEU A 63 12.72 6.63 -10.26
C LEU A 63 11.85 5.38 -10.46
N GLU A 64 12.42 4.29 -10.95
CA GLU A 64 11.73 3.00 -11.11
C GLU A 64 11.29 2.44 -9.76
N GLU A 65 12.16 2.47 -8.75
CA GLU A 65 11.82 2.06 -7.39
C GLU A 65 10.66 2.90 -6.81
N LEU A 66 10.71 4.22 -6.99
CA LEU A 66 9.63 5.12 -6.56
C LEU A 66 8.32 4.92 -7.35
N GLU A 67 8.39 4.46 -8.60
CA GLU A 67 7.23 4.03 -9.35
C GLU A 67 6.61 2.75 -8.79
N ALA A 68 7.43 1.73 -8.52
CA ALA A 68 6.98 0.50 -7.87
C ALA A 68 6.36 0.78 -6.50
N LEU A 69 6.99 1.66 -5.72
CA LEU A 69 6.45 2.16 -4.45
C LEU A 69 5.11 2.87 -4.66
N SER A 70 5.01 3.79 -5.62
CA SER A 70 3.72 4.47 -5.88
C SER A 70 2.61 3.51 -6.33
N LYS A 71 2.94 2.41 -7.02
CA LYS A 71 1.95 1.39 -7.42
C LYS A 71 1.47 0.57 -6.22
N SER A 72 2.34 0.25 -5.27
CA SER A 72 1.97 -0.51 -4.07
C SER A 72 1.13 0.31 -3.08
N TYR A 73 1.42 1.60 -2.92
CA TYR A 73 0.65 2.51 -2.06
C TYR A 73 -0.54 3.20 -2.76
N GLY A 74 -0.51 3.30 -4.09
CA GLY A 74 -1.55 3.92 -4.93
C GLY A 74 -2.69 2.99 -5.31
N GLY A 75 -2.58 1.70 -4.98
CA GLY A 75 -3.71 0.79 -5.01
C GLY A 75 -4.79 1.28 -4.03
N PRO A 76 -6.07 1.34 -4.43
CA PRO A 76 -7.14 1.71 -3.53
C PRO A 76 -7.12 0.80 -2.29
N VAL A 77 -6.72 1.34 -1.14
CA VAL A 77 -7.14 0.81 0.18
C VAL A 77 -8.59 1.20 0.40
N THR A 78 -9.45 0.88 -0.57
CA THR A 78 -10.87 1.19 -0.60
C THR A 78 -11.66 -0.01 -1.11
N THR A 79 -11.29 -1.21 -0.70
CA THR A 79 -12.32 -2.23 -0.47
C THR A 79 -12.76 -2.12 0.99
N THR A 80 -13.39 -0.98 1.31
CA THR A 80 -14.26 -0.88 2.48
C THR A 80 -15.48 -1.75 2.18
N ILE A 81 -15.46 -3.00 2.64
CA ILE A 81 -16.63 -3.86 2.52
C ILE A 81 -17.51 -3.59 3.74
N LYS A 82 -18.77 -3.25 3.49
CA LYS A 82 -19.80 -3.26 4.54
C LYS A 82 -19.98 -4.70 4.99
N THR A 83 -19.56 -4.99 6.22
CA THR A 83 -19.74 -6.31 6.82
C THR A 83 -20.71 -6.19 8.00
N THR A 84 -21.71 -7.07 8.01
CA THR A 84 -22.61 -7.24 9.14
C THR A 84 -21.89 -8.00 10.25
N MET A 85 -21.67 -7.35 11.39
CA MET A 85 -21.09 -7.98 12.58
C MET A 85 -22.21 -8.35 13.56
N TYR A 86 -22.18 -9.58 14.06
CA TYR A 86 -23.10 -10.10 15.07
C TYR A 86 -22.42 -10.03 16.43
N ARG A 87 -23.09 -9.43 17.42
CA ARG A 87 -22.53 -9.17 18.74
C ARG A 87 -23.24 -10.01 19.80
N TYR A 88 -22.46 -10.80 20.51
CA TYR A 88 -22.93 -11.73 21.54
C TYR A 88 -22.34 -11.32 22.88
N ARG A 89 -23.17 -11.22 23.92
CA ARG A 89 -22.72 -10.98 25.29
C ARG A 89 -22.78 -12.29 26.07
N CYS A 90 -21.66 -12.67 26.68
CA CYS A 90 -21.61 -13.80 27.59
C CYS A 90 -22.12 -13.40 28.99
N GLN A 91 -22.56 -14.38 29.79
CA GLN A 91 -22.92 -14.17 31.20
C GLN A 91 -21.76 -13.62 32.04
N CYS A 92 -20.51 -13.88 31.65
CA CYS A 92 -19.33 -13.31 32.31
C CYS A 92 -19.07 -11.83 31.97
N GLY A 93 -19.91 -11.20 31.14
CA GLY A 93 -19.80 -9.80 30.74
C GLY A 93 -18.92 -9.54 29.51
N SER A 94 -18.19 -10.56 29.02
CA SER A 94 -17.41 -10.42 27.78
C SER A 94 -18.29 -10.30 26.54
N ILE A 95 -17.75 -9.65 25.52
CA ILE A 95 -18.42 -9.40 24.24
C ILE A 95 -17.66 -10.13 23.15
N VAL A 96 -18.37 -10.96 22.38
CA VAL A 96 -17.84 -11.69 21.23
C VAL A 96 -18.50 -11.13 19.97
N GLU A 97 -17.69 -10.80 18.96
CA GLU A 97 -18.15 -10.28 17.67
C GLU A 97 -17.79 -11.27 16.56
N THR A 98 -18.76 -11.69 15.75
CA THR A 98 -18.56 -12.60 14.61
C THR A 98 -19.04 -12.00 13.31
N ARG A 99 -18.42 -12.38 12.19
CA ARG A 99 -18.80 -11.94 10.83
C ARG A 99 -19.98 -12.70 10.24
N GLN A 100 -20.27 -13.90 10.75
CA GLN A 100 -21.37 -14.74 10.30
C GLN A 100 -22.33 -14.98 11.45
N PRO A 101 -23.64 -15.09 11.17
CA PRO A 101 -24.59 -15.56 12.16
C PRO A 101 -24.23 -17.00 12.49
N VAL A 102 -24.13 -17.29 13.78
CA VAL A 102 -23.73 -18.61 14.25
C VAL A 102 -24.89 -19.56 13.94
N SER A 103 -24.65 -20.53 13.06
CA SER A 103 -25.61 -21.60 12.75
C SER A 103 -25.57 -22.73 13.77
N ARG A 104 -24.51 -22.83 14.57
CA ARG A 104 -24.37 -23.78 15.68
C ARG A 104 -25.06 -23.23 16.92
N GLU A 105 -25.65 -24.14 17.70
CA GLU A 105 -26.50 -23.86 18.87
C GLU A 105 -25.81 -23.03 19.98
N TYR A 106 -24.48 -22.86 19.95
CA TYR A 106 -23.73 -21.94 20.82
C TYR A 106 -22.33 -21.58 20.27
N ILE A 107 -21.78 -20.45 20.72
CA ILE A 107 -20.33 -20.11 20.62
C ILE A 107 -19.71 -20.22 22.01
N ASP A 108 -18.47 -20.69 22.11
CA ASP A 108 -17.70 -20.62 23.35
C ASP A 108 -17.15 -19.22 23.60
N CYS A 109 -17.37 -18.71 24.81
CA CYS A 109 -16.70 -17.50 25.27
C CYS A 109 -15.17 -17.74 25.37
N PRO A 110 -14.30 -16.93 24.75
CA PRO A 110 -12.85 -17.11 24.86
C PRO A 110 -12.31 -16.89 26.27
N PHE A 111 -13.06 -16.22 27.14
CA PHE A 111 -12.66 -15.92 28.52
C PHE A 111 -13.09 -16.99 29.52
N CYS A 112 -14.37 -17.38 29.53
CA CYS A 112 -14.91 -18.32 30.52
C CYS A 112 -15.30 -19.68 29.94
N ARG A 113 -15.17 -19.89 28.62
CA ARG A 113 -15.62 -21.07 27.89
C ARG A 113 -17.10 -21.43 28.10
N GLY A 114 -17.90 -20.50 28.61
CA GLY A 114 -19.35 -20.66 28.72
C GLY A 114 -20.01 -20.53 27.35
N GLY A 115 -21.00 -21.37 27.08
CA GLY A 115 -21.77 -21.34 25.84
C GLY A 115 -22.64 -20.08 25.73
N ILE A 116 -22.54 -19.40 24.60
CA ILE A 116 -23.31 -18.19 24.27
C ILE A 116 -24.30 -18.54 23.16
N SER A 117 -25.60 -18.57 23.49
CA SER A 117 -26.67 -18.97 22.55
C SER A 117 -27.64 -17.84 22.17
N LYS A 118 -27.61 -16.69 22.86
CA LYS A 118 -28.54 -15.59 22.62
C LYS A 118 -27.83 -14.34 22.07
N VAL A 119 -28.22 -13.94 20.85
CA VAL A 119 -27.84 -12.64 20.27
C VAL A 119 -28.41 -11.56 21.17
N THR A 120 -27.54 -10.78 21.81
CA THR A 120 -27.92 -9.82 22.86
C THR A 120 -27.93 -8.39 22.37
N GLN A 121 -27.32 -8.10 21.22
CA GLN A 121 -27.31 -6.76 20.63
C GLN A 121 -27.52 -6.81 19.11
N GLU A 122 -28.21 -5.79 18.62
CA GLU A 122 -28.61 -5.57 17.22
C GLU A 122 -27.45 -5.71 16.23
N LYS A 123 -27.80 -6.12 15.01
CA LYS A 123 -26.90 -6.17 13.86
C LYS A 123 -26.24 -4.79 13.70
N LYS A 124 -24.91 -4.74 13.79
CA LYS A 124 -24.15 -3.51 13.49
C LYS A 124 -23.40 -3.68 12.18
N GLU A 125 -23.70 -2.81 11.23
CA GLU A 125 -22.87 -2.66 10.04
C GLU A 125 -21.59 -1.93 10.45
N ARG A 126 -20.44 -2.50 10.08
CA ARG A 126 -19.15 -1.82 10.19
C ARG A 126 -18.44 -1.86 8.86
N GLU A 127 -17.77 -0.75 8.55
CA GLU A 127 -16.82 -0.69 7.45
C GLU A 127 -15.50 -1.27 7.94
N ILE A 128 -15.06 -2.36 7.30
CA ILE A 128 -13.77 -2.98 7.58
C ILE A 128 -12.87 -2.73 6.38
N ILE A 129 -11.65 -2.26 6.65
CA ILE A 129 -10.60 -2.14 5.66
C ILE A 129 -10.00 -3.53 5.47
N LEU A 130 -10.21 -4.15 4.31
CA LEU A 130 -9.47 -5.35 3.95
C LEU A 130 -8.07 -4.97 3.50
N PRO A 131 -7.03 -5.72 3.93
CA PRO A 131 -5.74 -5.60 3.27
C PRO A 131 -5.91 -5.93 1.78
N PRO A 132 -5.13 -5.30 0.89
CA PRO A 132 -5.13 -5.67 -0.52
C PRO A 132 -4.91 -7.19 -0.62
N LYS A 133 -5.72 -7.87 -1.44
CA LYS A 133 -5.50 -9.30 -1.68
C LYS A 133 -4.03 -9.46 -2.10
N PRO A 134 -3.25 -10.35 -1.45
CA PRO A 134 -1.93 -10.66 -1.95
C PRO A 134 -2.10 -11.09 -3.40
N ASN A 135 -1.21 -10.62 -4.27
CA ASN A 135 -1.21 -10.95 -5.69
C ASN A 135 -0.74 -12.41 -5.83
N TYR A 136 -1.59 -13.36 -5.43
CA TYR A 136 -1.36 -14.76 -5.74
C TYR A 136 -1.65 -14.92 -7.23
N TYR A 137 -0.64 -15.33 -8.00
CA TYR A 137 -0.88 -15.84 -9.34
C TYR A 137 -1.97 -16.90 -9.22
N THR A 138 -3.00 -16.81 -10.06
CA THR A 138 -3.81 -17.99 -10.31
C THR A 138 -2.90 -19.09 -10.89
N MET A 139 -3.21 -20.36 -10.62
CA MET A 139 -2.40 -21.49 -11.11
C MET A 139 -2.27 -21.54 -12.64
N GLU A 140 -3.10 -20.78 -13.36
CA GLU A 140 -3.05 -20.59 -14.81
C GLU A 140 -2.06 -19.49 -15.21
N GLU A 141 -2.05 -18.37 -14.49
CA GLU A 141 -1.10 -17.26 -14.73
C GLU A 141 0.34 -17.66 -14.38
N TRP A 142 0.54 -18.47 -13.34
CA TRP A 142 1.87 -19.00 -12.99
C TRP A 142 2.41 -19.93 -14.08
N ARG A 143 1.53 -20.78 -14.64
CA ARG A 143 1.88 -21.72 -15.71
C ARG A 143 2.32 -21.01 -16.99
N LYS A 144 1.56 -20.00 -17.43
CA LYS A 144 1.90 -19.19 -18.61
C LYS A 144 3.20 -18.41 -18.49
N ALA A 145 3.61 -18.03 -17.28
CA ALA A 145 4.85 -17.30 -17.06
C ALA A 145 6.10 -18.19 -17.04
N HIS A 146 5.93 -19.52 -16.96
CA HIS A 146 7.02 -20.50 -16.82
C HIS A 146 6.97 -21.62 -17.89
N GLU A 147 6.20 -21.41 -18.96
CA GLU A 147 6.24 -22.16 -20.23
C GLU A 147 6.98 -21.34 -21.29
#